data_AF-A0A1J7BQA1-F1
#
_entry.id   AF-A0A1J7BQA1-F1
#
_cell.length_a   1.000
_cell.length_b   1.000
_cell.length_c   1.000
_cell.angle_alpha   90.00
_cell.angle_beta   90.00
_cell.angle_gamma   90.00
#
_symmetry.space_group_name_H-M   'P 1'
#
loop_
_entity.id
_entity.type
_entity.pdbx_description
1 polymer ?
#
loop_
_entity_poly.entity_id
_entity_poly.type
_entity_poly.pdbx_seq_one_letter_code
_entity_poly.pdbx_strand_id
1 'polypeptide(L)'
;MQKLTNKEEEIMHILWKLKKAFVKEIQAEITEDQPHYNTLSTIVRNLEEKGFVAHNAFGNTYQYFPAVSLEAYSKKYMNTAIDNYFNSSYKNMVSFFAKEEKISAAELREILAMIENPIEAN
;
A
#
# COMPACT_ATOMS: atom_id res chain seq x y z
N MET A 1 10.78 -8.44 -3.68
CA MET A 1 9.82 -7.35 -3.95
C MET A 1 10.58 -6.06 -4.02
N GLN A 2 10.61 -5.46 -5.21
CA GLN A 2 11.22 -4.18 -5.49
C GLN A 2 10.36 -3.05 -4.90
N LYS A 3 10.96 -1.90 -4.54
CA LYS A 3 10.20 -0.72 -4.11
C LYS A 3 9.37 -0.17 -5.27
N LEU A 4 8.09 0.15 -5.02
CA LEU A 4 7.24 0.82 -5.98
C LEU A 4 7.63 2.30 -6.09
N THR A 5 7.52 2.86 -7.29
CA THR A 5 7.53 4.31 -7.47
C THR A 5 6.23 4.91 -6.96
N ASN A 6 6.20 6.23 -6.69
CA ASN A 6 4.99 6.89 -6.22
C ASN A 6 3.79 6.67 -7.17
N LYS A 7 4.03 6.71 -8.49
CA LYS A 7 2.96 6.50 -9.49
C LYS A 7 2.47 5.05 -9.51
N GLU A 8 3.37 4.09 -9.32
CA GLU A 8 3.01 2.67 -9.19
C GLU A 8 2.20 2.40 -7.92
N GLU A 9 2.57 3.02 -6.80
CA GLU A 9 1.88 2.90 -5.53
C GLU A 9 0.48 3.53 -5.58
N GLU A 10 0.33 4.69 -6.23
CA GLU A 10 -0.98 5.31 -6.53
C GLU A 10 -1.91 4.34 -7.28
N ILE A 11 -1.40 3.69 -8.34
CA ILE A 11 -2.16 2.70 -9.11
C ILE A 11 -2.52 1.47 -8.26
N MET A 12 -1.62 1.02 -7.38
CA MET A 12 -1.91 -0.06 -6.45
C MET A 12 -3.02 0.30 -5.46
N HIS A 13 -3.06 1.53 -4.94
CA HIS A 13 -4.17 2.00 -4.10
C HIS A 13 -5.51 1.94 -4.81
N ILE A 14 -5.55 2.35 -6.09
CA ILE A 14 -6.75 2.22 -6.92
C ILE A 14 -7.12 0.74 -7.11
N LEU A 15 -6.15 -0.12 -7.44
CA LEU A 15 -6.40 -1.55 -7.64
C LEU A 15 -6.83 -2.28 -6.36
N TRP A 16 -6.31 -1.93 -5.19
CA TRP A 16 -6.77 -2.48 -3.91
C TRP A 16 -8.22 -2.05 -3.61
N LYS A 17 -8.60 -0.82 -3.96
CA LYS A 17 -9.98 -0.33 -3.84
C LYS A 17 -10.92 -1.06 -4.79
N LEU A 18 -10.57 -1.14 -6.08
CA LEU A 18 -11.40 -1.75 -7.12
C LEU A 18 -11.41 -3.29 -7.07
N LYS A 19 -10.39 -3.90 -6.46
CA LYS A 19 -10.12 -5.35 -6.38
C LYS A 19 -9.83 -6.03 -7.72
N LYS A 20 -10.55 -5.68 -8.78
CA LYS A 20 -10.32 -6.10 -10.17
C LYS A 20 -10.72 -4.97 -11.10
N ALA A 21 -9.88 -4.63 -12.07
CA ALA A 21 -10.14 -3.51 -12.97
C ALA A 21 -9.44 -3.66 -14.32
N PHE A 22 -10.09 -3.20 -15.39
CA PHE A 22 -9.45 -2.90 -16.66
C PHE A 22 -8.68 -1.59 -16.57
N VAL A 23 -7.67 -1.39 -17.44
CA VAL A 23 -6.87 -0.16 -17.46
C VAL A 23 -7.73 1.11 -17.57
N LYS A 24 -8.83 1.07 -18.32
CA LYS A 24 -9.77 2.20 -18.44
C LYS A 24 -10.47 2.55 -17.13
N GLU A 25 -10.79 1.54 -16.31
CA GLU A 25 -11.44 1.74 -15.01
C GLU A 25 -10.43 2.31 -14.00
N ILE A 26 -9.19 1.81 -14.01
CA ILE A 26 -8.09 2.41 -13.22
C ILE A 26 -7.89 3.87 -13.63
N GLN A 27 -7.88 4.15 -14.94
CA GLN A 27 -7.70 5.50 -15.47
C GLN A 27 -8.79 6.47 -14.99
N ALA A 28 -10.03 5.99 -14.85
CA ALA A 28 -11.17 6.80 -14.45
C ALA A 28 -11.15 7.21 -12.97
N GLU A 29 -10.42 6.46 -12.12
CA GLU A 29 -10.24 6.79 -10.70
C GLU A 29 -9.12 7.79 -10.45
N ILE A 30 -8.27 8.08 -11.45
CA ILE A 30 -7.17 9.06 -11.33
C ILE A 30 -7.73 10.47 -11.57
N THR A 31 -7.80 11.27 -10.50
CA THR A 31 -8.36 12.62 -10.53
C THR A 31 -7.35 13.71 -10.88
N GLU A 32 -6.06 13.47 -10.62
CA GLU A 32 -4.97 14.42 -10.85
C GLU A 32 -3.93 13.83 -11.82
N ASP A 33 -3.46 14.65 -12.77
CA ASP A 33 -2.46 14.26 -13.75
C ASP A 33 -2.74 12.89 -14.40
N GLN A 34 -3.97 12.75 -14.93
CA GLN A 34 -4.45 11.51 -15.52
C GLN A 34 -3.57 11.12 -16.72
N PRO A 35 -2.80 10.02 -16.65
CA PRO A 35 -1.91 9.64 -17.73
C PRO A 35 -2.70 9.15 -18.95
N HIS A 36 -2.08 9.24 -20.13
CA HIS A 36 -2.60 8.57 -21.32
C HIS A 36 -2.71 7.06 -21.10
N TYR A 37 -3.69 6.44 -21.75
CA TYR A 37 -3.98 5.00 -21.63
C TYR A 37 -2.74 4.11 -21.82
N ASN A 38 -1.91 4.40 -22.83
CA ASN A 38 -0.71 3.61 -23.10
C ASN A 38 0.31 3.70 -21.97
N THR A 39 0.50 4.90 -21.40
CA THR A 39 1.37 5.11 -20.24
C THR A 39 0.87 4.32 -19.05
N LEU A 40 -0.43 4.40 -18.74
CA LEU A 40 -1.03 3.65 -17.64
C LEU A 40 -0.91 2.13 -17.87
N SER A 41 -1.17 1.67 -19.09
CA SER A 41 -1.04 0.27 -19.46
C SER A 41 0.39 -0.25 -19.28
N THR A 42 1.41 0.57 -19.59
CA THR A 42 2.81 0.22 -19.35
C THR A 42 3.10 0.13 -17.86
N ILE A 43 2.61 1.07 -17.05
CA ILE A 43 2.83 1.03 -15.59
C ILE A 43 2.17 -0.20 -14.96
N VAL A 44 0.94 -0.53 -15.35
CA VAL A 44 0.23 -1.73 -14.86
C VAL A 44 0.95 -3.02 -15.27
N ARG A 45 1.52 -3.08 -16.48
CA ARG A 45 2.38 -4.19 -16.90
C ARG A 45 3.66 -4.29 -16.08
N ASN A 46 4.33 -3.18 -15.81
CA ASN A 46 5.52 -3.17 -14.95
C ASN A 46 5.19 -3.66 -13.53
N LEU A 47 4.03 -3.29 -12.99
CA LEU A 47 3.55 -3.80 -11.70
C LEU A 47 3.35 -5.31 -11.72
N GLU A 48 2.85 -5.85 -12.83
CA GLU A 48 2.70 -7.28 -13.04
C GLU A 48 4.05 -8.00 -13.17
N GLU A 49 4.98 -7.48 -13.97
CA GLU A 49 6.35 -8.02 -14.08
C GLU A 49 7.07 -8.06 -12.72
N LYS A 50 6.80 -7.06 -11.86
CA LYS A 50 7.29 -7.00 -10.49
C LYS A 50 6.55 -7.92 -9.51
N GLY A 51 5.45 -8.55 -9.94
CA GLY A 51 4.64 -9.49 -9.15
C GLY A 51 3.65 -8.84 -8.16
N PHE A 52 3.36 -7.55 -8.30
CA PHE A 52 2.37 -6.85 -7.45
C PHE A 52 0.94 -7.01 -7.94
N VAL A 53 0.79 -7.19 -9.25
CA VAL A 53 -0.48 -7.31 -9.97
C VAL A 53 -0.44 -8.60 -10.79
N ALA A 54 -1.60 -9.20 -11.01
CA ALA A 54 -1.80 -10.26 -11.98
C ALA A 54 -3.00 -9.90 -12.87
N HIS A 55 -3.14 -10.56 -14.02
CA HIS A 55 -4.28 -10.36 -14.91
C HIS A 55 -5.07 -11.64 -15.18
N ASN A 56 -6.33 -11.43 -15.55
CA ASN A 56 -7.17 -12.40 -16.25
C ASN A 56 -7.34 -11.93 -17.70
N ALA A 57 -7.17 -12.83 -18.66
CA ALA A 57 -7.40 -12.53 -20.07
C ALA A 57 -8.89 -12.51 -20.38
N PHE A 58 -9.36 -11.44 -21.01
CA PHE A 58 -10.73 -11.24 -21.48
C PHE A 58 -10.69 -10.94 -22.98
N GLY A 59 -10.50 -11.98 -23.79
CA GLY A 59 -10.32 -11.83 -25.24
C GLY A 59 -9.08 -10.99 -25.56
N ASN A 60 -9.29 -9.81 -26.13
CA ASN A 60 -8.21 -8.88 -26.52
C ASN A 60 -7.86 -7.86 -25.43
N THR A 61 -8.41 -8.00 -24.22
CA THR A 61 -8.12 -7.12 -23.09
C THR A 61 -7.78 -7.89 -21.83
N TYR A 62 -7.27 -7.18 -20.82
CA TYR A 62 -6.80 -7.74 -19.56
C TYR A 62 -7.50 -7.05 -18.40
N GLN A 63 -8.07 -7.85 -17.49
CA GLN A 63 -8.56 -7.37 -16.21
C GLN A 63 -7.49 -7.66 -15.16
N TYR A 64 -6.97 -6.61 -14.55
CA TYR A 64 -5.89 -6.67 -13.57
C TYR A 64 -6.43 -6.73 -12.15
N PHE A 65 -5.69 -7.37 -11.25
CA PHE A 65 -6.04 -7.48 -9.84
C PHE A 65 -4.78 -7.56 -8.96
N PRO A 66 -4.82 -7.09 -7.70
CA PRO A 66 -3.68 -7.17 -6.80
C PRO A 66 -3.27 -8.63 -6.54
N ALA A 67 -2.01 -8.96 -6.79
CA ALA A 67 -1.39 -10.22 -6.37
C ALA A 67 -0.85 -10.15 -4.93
N VAL A 68 -0.61 -8.93 -4.43
CA VAL A 68 -0.17 -8.65 -3.06
C VAL A 68 -1.25 -7.85 -2.34
N SER A 69 -1.59 -8.23 -1.10
CA SER A 69 -2.55 -7.48 -0.29
C SER A 69 -1.94 -6.17 0.22
N LEU A 70 -2.79 -5.16 0.46
CA LEU A 70 -2.39 -3.91 1.08
C LEU A 70 -1.67 -4.17 2.41
N GLU A 71 -2.21 -5.06 3.25
CA GLU A 71 -1.61 -5.42 4.53
C GLU A 71 -0.20 -6.01 4.40
N ALA A 72 -0.01 -6.97 3.49
CA ALA A 72 1.29 -7.59 3.26
C ALA A 72 2.32 -6.57 2.73
N TYR A 73 1.87 -5.68 1.85
CA TYR A 73 2.69 -4.58 1.34
C TYR A 73 3.06 -3.58 2.45
N SER A 74 2.07 -3.09 3.20
CA SER A 74 2.24 -2.14 4.30
C SER A 74 3.15 -2.69 5.39
N LYS A 75 2.97 -3.96 5.80
CA LYS A 75 3.83 -4.61 6.79
C LYS A 75 5.29 -4.62 6.35
N LYS A 76 5.54 -5.00 5.10
CA LYS A 76 6.91 -5.05 4.56
C LYS A 76 7.52 -3.67 4.45
N TYR A 77 6.77 -2.70 3.93
CA TYR A 77 7.22 -1.32 3.80
C TYR A 77 7.54 -0.69 5.16
N MET A 78 6.68 -0.90 6.16
CA MET A 78 6.86 -0.37 7.51
C MET A 78 8.09 -0.97 8.20
N ASN A 79 8.31 -2.29 8.08
CA ASN A 79 9.51 -2.93 8.61
C ASN A 79 10.79 -2.28 8.02
N THR A 80 10.82 -2.09 6.70
CA THR A 80 11.96 -1.42 6.04
C THR A 80 12.13 0.03 6.50
N ALA A 81 11.04 0.77 6.72
CA ALA A 81 11.11 2.13 7.26
C ALA A 81 11.64 2.16 8.70
N ILE A 82 11.20 1.22 9.55
CA ILE A 82 11.66 1.09 10.94
C ILE A 82 13.16 0.76 10.98
N ASP A 83 13.61 -0.17 10.14
CA ASP A 83 15.02 -0.52 10.04
C ASP A 83 15.88 0.65 9.57
N ASN A 84 15.44 1.38 8.54
CA ASN A 84 16.24 2.45 7.93
C ASN A 84 16.23 3.77 8.71
N TYR A 85 15.14 4.11 9.39
CA TYR A 85 14.96 5.44 10.00
C TYR A 85 14.85 5.42 11.53
N PHE A 86 14.55 4.28 12.14
CA PHE A 86 14.29 4.18 13.57
C PHE A 86 15.21 3.18 14.29
N ASN A 87 16.32 2.77 13.67
CA ASN A 87 17.30 1.81 14.21
C ASN A 87 16.63 0.50 14.67
N SER A 88 15.71 -0.03 13.85
CA SER A 88 14.94 -1.24 14.15
C SER A 88 14.14 -1.18 15.47
N SER A 89 13.84 0.02 15.99
CA SER A 89 13.19 0.22 17.28
C SER A 89 11.81 0.88 17.14
N TYR A 90 10.76 0.09 17.39
CA TYR A 90 9.38 0.57 17.49
C TYR A 90 9.23 1.64 18.57
N LYS A 91 9.99 1.56 19.67
CA LYS A 91 10.02 2.59 20.72
C LYS A 91 10.47 3.95 20.17
N ASN A 92 11.45 3.96 19.27
CA ASN A 92 11.94 5.19 18.66
C ASN A 92 10.89 5.82 17.74
N MET A 93 10.16 5.00 16.99
CA MET A 93 9.03 5.45 16.16
C MET A 93 7.91 6.06 16.99
N VAL A 94 7.48 5.39 18.07
CA VAL A 94 6.44 5.94 18.98
C VAL A 94 6.91 7.23 19.65
N SER A 95 8.18 7.26 20.10
CA SER A 95 8.76 8.46 20.71
C SER A 95 8.83 9.63 19.73
N PHE A 96 9.07 9.37 18.44
CA PHE A 96 9.03 10.40 17.39
C PHE A 96 7.63 11.00 17.26
N PHE A 97 6.57 10.16 17.17
CA PHE A 97 5.20 10.67 17.09
C PHE A 97 4.74 11.43 18.34
N ALA A 98 5.17 10.98 19.53
CA ALA A 98 4.87 11.66 20.78
C ALA A 98 5.54 13.05 20.85
N LYS A 99 6.76 13.20 20.32
CA LYS A 99 7.48 14.49 20.29
C LYS A 99 6.91 15.46 19.26
N GLU A 100 6.47 14.96 18.12
CA GLU A 100 5.87 15.76 17.04
C GLU A 100 4.40 16.12 17.32
N GLU A 101 3.86 15.75 18.50
CA GLU A 101 2.45 15.90 18.89
C GLU A 101 1.46 15.30 17.87
N LYS A 102 1.92 14.34 17.06
CA LYS A 102 1.11 13.64 16.04
C LYS A 102 0.26 12.52 16.64
N ILE A 103 0.45 12.21 17.91
CA ILE A 103 -0.37 11.27 18.67
C ILE A 103 -0.74 11.88 20.02
N SER A 104 -2.01 11.84 20.34
CA SER A 104 -2.54 12.31 21.61
C SER A 104 -2.27 11.30 22.73
N ALA A 105 -2.27 11.80 23.98
CA ALA A 105 -2.19 10.92 25.15
C ALA A 105 -3.37 9.93 25.23
N ALA A 106 -4.53 10.26 24.64
CA ALA A 106 -5.69 9.37 24.60
C ALA A 106 -5.45 8.20 23.64
N GLU A 107 -5.02 8.48 22.40
CA GLU A 107 -4.68 7.44 21.41
C GLU A 107 -3.56 6.53 21.91
N LEU A 108 -2.55 7.08 22.61
CA LEU A 108 -1.49 6.26 23.20
C LEU A 108 -2.03 5.33 24.30
N ARG A 109 -3.01 5.78 25.09
CA ARG A 109 -3.67 4.93 26.10
C ARG A 109 -4.49 3.82 25.46
N GLU A 110 -5.15 4.09 24.34
CA GLU A 110 -5.88 3.06 23.58
C GLU A 110 -4.91 1.99 23.07
N ILE A 111 -3.76 2.39 22.52
CA ILE A 111 -2.70 1.46 22.09
C ILE A 111 -2.15 0.66 23.27
N LEU A 112 -1.91 1.30 24.42
CA LEU A 112 -1.46 0.59 25.63
C LEU A 112 -2.49 -0.45 26.09
N ALA A 113 -3.78 -0.10 26.08
CA ALA A 113 -4.86 -1.01 26.44
C ALA A 113 -4.94 -2.23 25.51
N MET A 114 -4.63 -2.07 24.21
CA MET A 114 -4.53 -3.19 23.25
C MET A 114 -3.36 -4.13 23.55
N ILE A 115 -2.26 -3.62 24.11
CA ILE A 115 -1.09 -4.43 24.51
C ILE A 115 -1.35 -5.15 25.83
N GLU A 116 -1.99 -4.48 26.79
CA GLU A 116 -2.30 -5.02 28.11
C GLU A 116 -3.44 -6.06 28.07
N ASN A 117 -4.37 -5.91 27.13
CA ASN A 117 -5.41 -6.89 26.84
C ASN A 117 -5.28 -7.37 25.39
N PRO A 118 -4.32 -8.27 25.09
CA PRO A 118 -4.22 -8.85 23.77
C PRO A 118 -5.51 -9.60 23.51
N ILE A 119 -6.37 -9.05 22.66
CA ILE A 119 -7.51 -9.78 22.10
C ILE A 119 -6.90 -11.04 21.50
N GLU A 120 -7.32 -12.22 21.99
CA GLU A 120 -6.91 -13.51 21.44
C GLU A 120 -7.20 -13.50 19.94
N ALA A 121 -6.16 -13.30 19.13
CA ALA A 121 -6.26 -13.37 17.69
C ALA A 121 -6.35 -14.85 17.30
N ASN A 122 -7.57 -15.30 17.00
CA ASN A 122 -7.84 -16.53 16.27
C ASN A 122 -7.31 -16.44 14.83
#